data_AF-R1GCG4-F1
#
_entry.id   AF-R1GCG4-F1
#
_cell.length_a   1.000
_cell.length_b   1.000
_cell.length_c   1.000
_cell.angle_alpha   90.00
_cell.angle_beta   90.00
_cell.angle_gamma   90.00
#
_symmetry.space_group_name_H-M   'P 1'
#
loop_
_entity.id
_entity.type
_entity.pdbx_description
1 polymer ?
#
loop_
_entity_poly.entity_id
_entity_poly.type
_entity_poly.pdbx_seq_one_letter_code
_entity_poly.pdbx_strand_id
1 'polypeptide(L)'
;MTVLGAIVDLNHARNHPRFGNRFRNGNEWDHYAAEIAQQLEAYGRSLEEFDKRFTSNLASGNDNEGTNGTENGNRDAGTPSAHSVNSSGSRITESIIQTKIVVAYATHLMHTLHILLNGKWDPISLLDDNDLWISSQSFVTATGHAVSAAEALSDILEHDPDLSFMPFFFGMYLLQGSFLLLLIADKLQGEASPSVVKACETIVRAHEACVVTLNTEYQVRFARSAPPVGHDS
;
A
#
# COMPACT_ATOMS: atom_id res chain seq x y z
N MET A 1 -6.94 -6.48 10.17
CA MET A 1 -8.42 -6.54 10.23
C MET A 1 -9.01 -5.86 11.47
N THR A 2 -8.30 -5.74 12.59
CA THR A 2 -8.81 -5.07 13.81
C THR A 2 -8.73 -3.54 13.75
N VAL A 3 -7.62 -2.99 13.25
CA VAL A 3 -7.38 -1.52 13.24
C VAL A 3 -8.40 -0.78 12.37
N LEU A 4 -8.64 -1.22 11.13
CA LEU A 4 -9.65 -0.62 10.26
C LEU A 4 -11.05 -0.69 10.90
N GLY A 5 -11.40 -1.81 11.51
CA GLY A 5 -12.65 -1.95 12.26
C GLY A 5 -12.77 -0.92 13.38
N ALA A 6 -11.72 -0.74 14.19
CA ALA A 6 -11.68 0.25 15.24
C ALA A 6 -11.84 1.69 14.72
N ILE A 7 -11.25 2.02 13.56
CA ILE A 7 -11.44 3.32 12.91
C ILE A 7 -12.90 3.49 12.44
N VAL A 8 -13.49 2.46 11.82
CA VAL A 8 -14.91 2.47 11.39
C VAL A 8 -15.83 2.66 12.59
N ASP A 9 -15.60 1.92 13.67
CA ASP A 9 -16.41 1.99 14.89
C ASP A 9 -16.31 3.38 15.54
N LEU A 10 -15.11 3.95 15.62
CA LEU A 10 -14.89 5.32 16.08
C LEU A 10 -15.63 6.34 15.21
N ASN A 11 -15.52 6.20 13.89
CA ASN A 11 -16.20 7.10 12.96
C ASN A 11 -17.72 6.99 13.07
N HIS A 12 -18.26 5.78 13.19
CA HIS A 12 -19.70 5.58 13.37
C HIS A 12 -20.17 6.17 14.70
N ALA A 13 -19.40 5.99 15.78
CA ALA A 13 -19.75 6.51 17.09
C ALA A 13 -19.75 8.04 17.14
N ARG A 14 -18.75 8.70 16.52
CA ARG A 14 -18.67 10.16 16.37
C ARG A 14 -19.86 10.71 15.59
N ASN A 15 -20.27 10.05 14.52
CA ASN A 15 -21.35 10.49 13.63
C ASN A 15 -22.75 9.98 14.05
N HIS A 16 -22.89 9.35 15.21
CA HIS A 16 -24.16 8.75 15.62
C HIS A 16 -25.23 9.83 15.96
N PRO A 17 -26.39 9.89 15.27
CA PRO A 17 -27.35 11.00 15.38
C PRO A 17 -27.88 11.30 16.79
N ARG A 18 -27.93 10.30 17.67
CA ARG A 18 -28.42 10.45 19.06
C ARG A 18 -27.33 10.46 20.13
N PHE A 19 -26.16 9.91 19.85
CA PHE A 19 -25.14 9.62 20.87
C PHE A 19 -23.83 10.38 20.61
N GLY A 20 -23.48 10.66 19.35
CA GLY A 20 -22.31 11.48 19.00
C GLY A 20 -22.36 12.87 19.63
N ASN A 21 -23.54 13.52 19.63
CA ASN A 21 -23.71 14.84 20.26
C ASN A 21 -23.84 14.79 21.79
N ARG A 22 -24.15 13.64 22.40
CA ARG A 22 -24.35 13.50 23.86
C ARG A 22 -23.08 13.03 24.59
N PHE A 23 -22.22 12.26 23.95
CA PHE A 23 -20.88 11.91 24.44
C PHE A 23 -19.88 13.04 24.13
N ARG A 24 -20.19 14.24 24.59
CA ARG A 24 -19.37 15.46 24.47
C ARG A 24 -18.15 15.46 25.41
N ASN A 25 -17.70 14.29 25.84
CA ASN A 25 -16.38 14.14 26.43
C ASN A 25 -15.40 13.94 25.26
N GLY A 26 -15.04 15.03 24.56
CA GLY A 26 -14.07 14.97 23.44
C GLY A 26 -12.80 14.18 23.80
N ASN A 27 -12.37 14.27 25.05
CA ASN A 27 -11.24 13.54 25.61
C ASN A 27 -11.31 12.01 25.47
N GLU A 28 -12.49 11.38 25.53
CA GLU A 28 -12.62 9.93 25.39
C GLU A 28 -12.40 9.48 23.95
N TRP A 29 -12.96 10.23 22.99
CA TRP A 29 -12.77 9.98 21.56
C TRP A 29 -11.35 10.28 21.11
N ASP A 30 -10.71 11.28 21.70
CA ASP A 30 -9.33 11.64 21.42
C ASP A 30 -8.37 10.60 22.00
N HIS A 31 -8.65 10.06 23.19
CA HIS A 31 -7.88 8.95 23.76
C HIS A 31 -7.98 7.70 22.89
N TYR A 32 -9.18 7.33 22.43
CA TYR A 32 -9.36 6.17 21.57
C TYR A 32 -8.68 6.36 20.20
N ALA A 33 -8.75 7.57 19.63
CA ALA A 33 -8.01 7.89 18.42
C ALA A 33 -6.49 7.80 18.62
N ALA A 34 -5.97 8.28 19.75
CA ALA A 34 -4.56 8.19 20.09
C ALA A 34 -4.09 6.73 20.24
N GLU A 35 -4.91 5.87 20.84
CA GLU A 35 -4.62 4.44 20.95
C GLU A 35 -4.53 3.77 19.56
N ILE A 36 -5.47 4.06 18.67
CA ILE A 36 -5.43 3.55 17.28
C ILE A 36 -4.19 4.09 16.55
N ALA A 37 -3.85 5.37 16.73
CA ALA A 37 -2.64 5.96 16.14
C ALA A 37 -1.37 5.27 16.64
N GLN A 38 -1.30 4.93 17.94
CA GLN A 38 -0.17 4.19 18.51
C GLN A 38 -0.08 2.76 17.94
N GLN A 39 -1.22 2.10 17.70
CA GLN A 39 -1.23 0.78 17.05
C GLN A 39 -0.74 0.87 15.61
N LEU A 40 -1.12 1.92 14.87
CA LEU A 40 -0.62 2.16 13.51
C LEU A 40 0.89 2.45 13.50
N GLU A 41 1.39 3.22 14.47
CA GLU A 41 2.83 3.49 14.58
C GLU A 41 3.61 2.22 14.93
N ALA A 42 3.09 1.40 15.85
CA ALA A 42 3.68 0.11 16.17
C ALA A 42 3.71 -0.83 14.96
N TYR A 43 2.64 -0.81 14.15
CA TYR A 43 2.59 -1.52 12.88
C TYR A 43 3.66 -1.02 11.91
N GLY A 44 3.81 0.30 11.72
CA GLY A 44 4.84 0.88 10.86
C GLY A 44 6.26 0.46 11.28
N ARG A 45 6.58 0.52 12.57
CA ARG A 45 7.87 0.04 13.09
C ARG A 45 8.09 -1.44 12.83
N SER A 46 7.05 -2.27 12.98
CA SER A 46 7.14 -3.70 12.70
C SER A 46 7.37 -4.00 11.22
N LEU A 47 6.82 -3.16 10.34
CA LEU A 47 6.99 -3.27 8.89
C LEU A 47 8.41 -2.91 8.46
N GLU A 48 8.98 -1.83 9.02
CA GLU A 48 10.39 -1.48 8.79
C GLU A 48 11.35 -2.58 9.28
N GLU A 49 11.07 -3.17 10.44
CA GLU A 49 11.86 -4.26 10.97
C GLU A 49 11.77 -5.52 10.10
N PHE A 50 10.57 -5.81 9.57
CA PHE A 50 10.36 -6.89 8.63
C PHE A 50 11.18 -6.69 7.34
N ASP A 51 11.16 -5.49 6.77
CA ASP A 51 11.93 -5.15 5.56
C ASP A 51 13.45 -5.26 5.80
N LYS A 52 13.94 -4.73 6.93
CA LYS A 52 15.36 -4.82 7.33
C LYS A 52 15.81 -6.26 7.52
N ARG A 53 15.02 -7.09 8.22
CA ARG A 53 15.34 -8.50 8.44
C ARG A 53 15.40 -9.27 7.13
N PHE A 54 14.46 -9.03 6.23
CA PHE A 54 14.42 -9.73 4.95
C PHE A 54 15.62 -9.34 4.07
N THR A 55 15.93 -8.05 4.01
CA THR A 55 17.10 -7.54 3.27
C THR A 55 18.43 -8.06 3.86
N SER A 56 18.55 -8.11 5.20
CA SER A 56 19.75 -8.57 5.90
C SER A 56 19.98 -10.09 5.80
N ASN A 57 18.92 -10.89 5.90
CA ASN A 57 19.00 -12.35 5.81
C ASN A 57 19.49 -12.80 4.42
N LEU A 58 19.20 -12.02 3.39
CA LEU A 58 19.65 -12.30 2.03
C LEU A 58 21.12 -11.91 1.80
N ALA A 59 21.57 -10.78 2.34
CA ALA A 59 22.96 -10.35 2.24
C ALA A 59 23.93 -11.38 2.88
N SER A 60 23.48 -12.05 3.95
CA SER A 60 24.26 -13.08 4.65
C SER A 60 24.25 -14.45 3.95
N GLY A 61 23.37 -14.67 2.97
CA GLY A 61 23.26 -15.92 2.22
C GLY A 61 24.25 -16.06 1.06
N ASN A 62 25.00 -15.00 0.74
CA ASN A 62 25.92 -14.95 -0.40
C ASN A 62 27.40 -15.22 -0.05
N ASP A 63 27.73 -15.35 1.24
CA ASP A 63 29.13 -15.44 1.72
C ASP A 63 29.59 -16.87 2.09
N ASN A 64 28.81 -17.91 1.78
CA ASN A 64 29.14 -19.30 2.12
C ASN A 64 29.51 -20.15 0.90
N GLU A 65 30.27 -19.58 -0.04
CA GLU A 65 30.96 -20.36 -1.08
C GLU A 65 32.44 -20.00 -1.12
N GLY A 66 33.25 -20.80 -0.42
CA GLY A 66 34.66 -20.94 -0.73
C GLY A 66 35.62 -20.76 0.44
N THR A 67 35.82 -21.80 1.25
CA THR A 67 37.19 -22.22 1.61
C THR A 67 37.26 -23.66 2.12
N ASN A 68 38.26 -24.40 1.60
CA ASN A 68 38.80 -25.73 1.98
C ASN A 68 38.13 -26.95 1.32
N GLY A 69 38.79 -27.79 0.52
CA GLY A 69 40.19 -27.89 0.13
C GLY A 69 40.49 -29.29 -0.45
N THR A 70 41.64 -29.41 -1.11
CA THR A 70 42.37 -30.62 -1.56
C THR A 70 41.98 -31.30 -2.87
N GLU A 71 42.91 -31.17 -3.83
CA GLU A 71 43.06 -31.88 -5.09
C GLU A 71 43.21 -33.40 -4.87
N ASN A 72 42.54 -34.23 -5.68
CA ASN A 72 43.23 -35.33 -6.39
C ASN A 72 42.38 -36.02 -7.48
N GLY A 73 43.00 -36.14 -8.66
CA GLY A 73 42.86 -37.15 -9.72
C GLY A 73 41.54 -37.88 -9.97
N ASN A 74 40.96 -37.72 -11.17
CA ASN A 74 41.08 -38.68 -12.29
C ASN A 74 40.02 -38.36 -13.38
N ARG A 75 40.40 -38.48 -14.65
CA ARG A 75 39.54 -38.25 -15.82
C ARG A 75 38.62 -39.45 -16.04
N ASP A 76 37.35 -39.23 -16.39
CA ASP A 76 36.71 -39.97 -17.50
C ASP A 76 35.35 -39.41 -17.97
N ALA A 77 35.03 -39.81 -19.20
CA ALA A 77 34.04 -39.33 -20.16
C ALA A 77 32.57 -39.17 -19.72
N GLY A 78 31.91 -38.18 -20.36
CA GLY A 78 30.58 -38.36 -20.95
C GLY A 78 29.41 -37.62 -20.30
N THR A 79 28.97 -36.54 -20.96
CA THR A 79 27.59 -35.95 -21.02
C THR A 79 27.58 -34.45 -20.74
N PRO A 80 27.27 -33.58 -21.73
CA PRO A 80 26.95 -32.19 -21.46
C PRO A 80 25.47 -32.08 -21.06
N SER A 81 25.16 -32.17 -19.76
CA SER A 81 23.88 -31.64 -19.26
C SER A 81 24.02 -30.12 -19.13
N ALA A 82 23.65 -29.44 -20.21
CA ALA A 82 23.55 -27.99 -20.24
C ALA A 82 22.39 -27.53 -19.35
N HIS A 83 22.75 -26.69 -18.38
CA HIS A 83 21.93 -25.62 -17.80
C HIS A 83 20.70 -26.00 -16.95
N SER A 84 20.96 -26.37 -15.70
CA SER A 84 20.08 -26.03 -14.57
C SER A 84 20.91 -25.32 -13.50
N VAL A 85 21.31 -24.08 -13.78
CA VAL A 85 22.10 -23.24 -12.85
C VAL A 85 21.49 -21.86 -12.59
N ASN A 86 20.31 -21.56 -13.14
CA ASN A 86 19.63 -20.27 -12.95
C ASN A 86 18.44 -20.30 -11.98
N SER A 87 18.11 -21.45 -11.39
CA SER A 87 16.89 -21.60 -10.58
C SER A 87 16.98 -20.97 -9.19
N SER A 88 18.14 -21.02 -8.52
CA SER A 88 18.30 -20.50 -7.15
C SER A 88 18.37 -18.98 -7.12
N GLY A 89 19.20 -18.35 -7.98
CA GLY A 89 19.30 -16.89 -8.05
C GLY A 89 18.02 -16.20 -8.55
N SER A 90 17.27 -16.86 -9.45
CA SER A 90 15.97 -16.37 -9.93
C SER A 90 14.91 -16.37 -8.81
N ARG A 91 14.79 -17.47 -8.05
CA ARG A 91 13.85 -17.58 -6.92
C ARG A 91 14.15 -16.59 -5.80
N ILE A 92 15.44 -16.37 -5.52
CA ILE A 92 15.88 -15.37 -4.54
C ILE A 92 15.44 -13.97 -5.00
N THR A 93 15.72 -13.60 -6.24
CA THR A 93 15.32 -12.30 -6.81
C THR A 93 13.79 -12.10 -6.80
N GLU A 94 13.02 -13.13 -7.15
CA GLU A 94 11.55 -13.10 -7.11
C GLU A 94 11.02 -12.86 -5.68
N SER A 95 11.59 -13.54 -4.69
CA SER A 95 11.19 -13.37 -3.28
C SER A 95 11.50 -11.98 -2.71
N ILE A 96 12.56 -11.32 -3.20
CA ILE A 96 12.87 -9.92 -2.86
C ILE A 96 11.80 -9.00 -3.42
N ILE A 97 11.48 -9.14 -4.72
CA ILE A 97 10.50 -8.29 -5.38
C ILE A 97 9.14 -8.45 -4.71
N GLN A 98 8.71 -9.68 -4.41
CA GLN A 98 7.48 -9.93 -3.67
C GLN A 98 7.47 -9.28 -2.28
N THR A 99 8.58 -9.33 -1.56
CA THR A 99 8.68 -8.67 -0.25
C THR A 99 8.57 -7.17 -0.36
N LYS A 100 9.26 -6.56 -1.33
CA LYS A 100 9.16 -5.11 -1.59
C LYS A 100 7.75 -4.69 -1.98
N ILE A 101 7.06 -5.47 -2.82
CA ILE A 101 5.65 -5.26 -3.15
C ILE A 101 4.82 -5.26 -1.87
N VAL A 102 4.91 -6.33 -1.06
CA VAL A 102 4.14 -6.44 0.20
C VAL A 102 4.39 -5.27 1.13
N VAL A 103 5.66 -4.86 1.30
CA VAL A 103 6.04 -3.72 2.14
C VAL A 103 5.46 -2.42 1.59
N ALA A 104 5.58 -2.15 0.29
CA ALA A 104 5.08 -0.92 -0.32
C ALA A 104 3.54 -0.81 -0.19
N TYR A 105 2.81 -1.91 -0.47
CA TYR A 105 1.35 -1.97 -0.26
C TYR A 105 0.96 -1.76 1.21
N ALA A 106 1.68 -2.40 2.13
CA ALA A 106 1.44 -2.28 3.56
C ALA A 106 1.69 -0.85 4.07
N THR A 107 2.74 -0.19 3.58
CA THR A 107 3.08 1.20 3.92
C THR A 107 2.02 2.17 3.39
N HIS A 108 1.57 1.99 2.14
CA HIS A 108 0.49 2.78 1.57
C HIS A 108 -0.80 2.65 2.40
N LEU A 109 -1.21 1.41 2.72
CA LEU A 109 -2.38 1.14 3.55
C LEU A 109 -2.26 1.77 4.93
N MET A 110 -1.11 1.67 5.59
CA MET A 110 -0.89 2.28 6.91
C MET A 110 -1.11 3.80 6.86
N HIS A 111 -0.55 4.49 5.86
CA HIS A 111 -0.76 5.92 5.71
C HIS A 111 -2.21 6.26 5.40
N THR A 112 -2.88 5.48 4.55
CA THR A 112 -4.32 5.63 4.29
C THR A 112 -5.14 5.46 5.57
N LEU A 113 -4.80 4.52 6.46
CA LEU A 113 -5.46 4.37 7.75
C LEU A 113 -5.22 5.57 8.68
N HIS A 114 -4.03 6.18 8.68
CA HIS A 114 -3.78 7.43 9.40
C HIS A 114 -4.63 8.59 8.87
N ILE A 115 -4.81 8.68 7.55
CA ILE A 115 -5.68 9.67 6.91
C ILE A 115 -7.13 9.43 7.33
N LEU A 116 -7.62 8.18 7.28
CA LEU A 116 -8.99 7.85 7.69
C LEU A 116 -9.25 8.10 9.19
N LEU A 117 -8.23 7.97 10.04
CA LEU A 117 -8.36 8.26 11.46
C LEU A 117 -8.53 9.77 11.75
N ASN A 118 -7.89 10.63 10.96
CA ASN A 118 -7.84 12.07 11.18
C ASN A 118 -8.77 12.88 10.25
N GLY A 119 -9.16 12.30 9.11
CA GLY A 119 -9.85 12.97 8.02
C GLY A 119 -11.36 12.74 8.01
N LYS A 120 -12.08 13.61 7.29
CA LYS A 120 -13.50 13.41 7.01
C LYS A 120 -13.64 12.33 5.92
N TRP A 121 -14.52 11.37 6.16
CA TRP A 121 -14.75 10.24 5.24
C TRP A 121 -15.63 10.60 4.05
N ASP A 122 -16.36 11.71 4.14
CA ASP A 122 -17.19 12.24 3.07
C ASP A 122 -16.45 13.36 2.32
N PRO A 123 -16.16 13.21 1.02
CA PRO A 123 -15.52 14.24 0.20
C PRO A 123 -16.27 15.56 0.17
N ILE A 124 -17.61 15.53 0.25
CA ILE A 124 -18.42 16.76 0.25
C ILE A 124 -18.17 17.53 1.55
N SER A 125 -18.28 16.84 2.69
CA SER A 125 -17.95 17.41 4.01
C SER A 125 -16.48 17.85 4.14
N LEU A 126 -15.57 17.23 3.40
CA LEU A 126 -14.16 17.60 3.32
C LEU A 126 -13.96 18.92 2.54
N LEU A 127 -14.70 19.11 1.44
CA LEU A 127 -14.61 20.30 0.56
C LEU A 127 -15.29 21.56 1.14
N ASP A 128 -16.39 21.36 1.87
CA ASP A 128 -17.24 22.44 2.40
C ASP A 128 -16.59 23.21 3.58
N ASP A 129 -15.54 22.64 4.22
CA ASP A 129 -14.74 23.23 5.31
C ASP A 129 -15.52 24.02 6.39
N ASN A 130 -16.73 23.58 6.74
CA ASN A 130 -17.59 24.27 7.72
C ASN A 130 -16.95 24.45 9.13
N ASP A 131 -15.90 23.69 9.45
CA ASP A 131 -15.30 23.60 10.79
C ASP A 131 -13.87 24.19 10.85
N LEU A 132 -13.41 24.90 9.82
CA LEU A 132 -12.02 25.39 9.71
C LEU A 132 -10.96 24.29 9.87
N TRP A 133 -11.32 23.04 9.52
CA TRP A 133 -10.46 21.88 9.73
C TRP A 133 -9.17 21.99 8.92
N ILE A 134 -9.21 22.65 7.75
CA ILE A 134 -8.03 22.91 6.91
C ILE A 134 -6.94 23.69 7.67
N SER A 135 -7.29 24.47 8.69
CA SER A 135 -6.33 25.22 9.51
C SER A 135 -5.79 24.43 10.73
N SER A 136 -6.26 23.20 10.94
CA SER A 136 -5.94 22.40 12.12
C SER A 136 -4.62 21.61 12.00
N GLN A 137 -4.04 21.25 13.14
CA GLN A 137 -2.88 20.36 13.18
C GLN A 137 -3.19 18.95 12.65
N SER A 138 -4.44 18.47 12.81
CA SER A 138 -4.89 17.20 12.24
C SER A 138 -4.85 17.21 10.71
N PHE A 139 -5.17 18.34 10.08
CA PHE A 139 -5.08 18.49 8.63
C PHE A 139 -3.63 18.44 8.14
N VAL A 140 -2.72 19.14 8.82
CA VAL A 140 -1.28 19.10 8.50
C VAL A 140 -0.72 17.68 8.62
N THR A 141 -1.09 16.98 9.69
CA THR A 141 -0.66 15.59 9.95
C THR A 141 -1.22 14.64 8.88
N ALA A 142 -2.51 14.74 8.57
CA ALA A 142 -3.14 13.93 7.53
C ALA A 142 -2.54 14.22 6.14
N THR A 143 -2.19 15.48 5.86
CA THR A 143 -1.52 15.89 4.61
C THR A 143 -0.14 15.26 4.50
N GLY A 144 0.65 15.26 5.58
CA GLY A 144 1.94 14.56 5.62
C GLY A 144 1.79 13.08 5.29
N HIS A 145 0.81 12.41 5.91
CA HIS A 145 0.51 11.01 5.59
C HIS A 145 0.02 10.80 4.15
N ALA A 146 -0.73 11.74 3.56
CA ALA A 146 -1.15 11.64 2.17
C ALA A 146 0.04 11.73 1.20
N VAL A 147 1.01 12.60 1.48
CA VAL A 147 2.26 12.67 0.70
C VAL A 147 3.06 11.37 0.85
N SER A 148 3.26 10.87 2.07
CA SER A 148 3.96 9.59 2.29
C SER A 148 3.22 8.39 1.69
N ALA A 149 1.88 8.41 1.67
CA ALA A 149 1.08 7.39 0.97
C ALA A 149 1.34 7.41 -0.53
N ALA A 150 1.49 8.59 -1.13
CA ALA A 150 1.82 8.74 -2.55
C ALA A 150 3.27 8.34 -2.86
N GLU A 151 4.20 8.53 -1.93
CA GLU A 151 5.57 8.02 -2.06
C GLU A 151 5.58 6.49 -2.06
N ALA A 152 4.92 5.85 -1.09
CA ALA A 152 4.77 4.38 -1.06
C ALA A 152 4.05 3.86 -2.31
N LEU A 153 3.11 4.63 -2.86
CA LEU A 153 2.44 4.30 -4.12
C LEU A 153 3.36 4.38 -5.33
N SER A 154 4.34 5.28 -5.33
CA SER A 154 5.40 5.31 -6.35
C SER A 154 6.21 4.02 -6.32
N ASP A 155 6.56 3.53 -5.13
CA ASP A 155 7.29 2.28 -4.95
C ASP A 155 6.46 1.06 -5.39
N ILE A 156 5.15 1.09 -5.13
CA ILE A 156 4.22 0.08 -5.66
C ILE A 156 4.28 0.05 -7.19
N LEU A 157 4.16 1.21 -7.86
CA LEU A 157 4.16 1.26 -9.33
C LEU A 157 5.51 0.87 -9.96
N GLU A 158 6.61 0.99 -9.22
CA GLU A 158 7.92 0.49 -9.66
C GLU A 158 7.97 -1.04 -9.72
N HIS A 159 7.28 -1.72 -8.80
CA HIS A 159 7.36 -3.18 -8.65
C HIS A 159 6.12 -3.93 -9.17
N ASP A 160 4.96 -3.27 -9.23
CA ASP A 160 3.68 -3.78 -9.72
C ASP A 160 2.94 -2.66 -10.49
N PRO A 161 3.37 -2.32 -11.72
CA PRO A 161 2.82 -1.21 -12.50
C PRO A 161 1.34 -1.41 -12.87
N ASP A 162 0.90 -2.66 -12.97
CA ASP A 162 -0.48 -3.03 -13.29
C ASP A 162 -1.34 -3.15 -12.02
N LEU A 163 -0.81 -2.94 -10.81
CA LEU A 163 -1.54 -3.12 -9.55
C LEU A 163 -2.23 -4.49 -9.42
N SER A 164 -1.59 -5.52 -9.97
CA SER A 164 -2.09 -6.89 -10.09
C SER A 164 -2.04 -7.68 -8.78
N PHE A 165 -1.26 -7.22 -7.80
CA PHE A 165 -1.09 -7.88 -6.52
C PHE A 165 -2.36 -7.83 -5.64
N MET A 166 -3.10 -6.72 -5.65
CA MET A 166 -4.34 -6.57 -4.87
C MET A 166 -5.46 -5.80 -5.62
N PRO A 167 -5.89 -6.25 -6.82
CA PRO A 167 -6.70 -5.45 -7.74
C PRO A 167 -8.10 -5.11 -7.21
N PHE A 168 -8.74 -6.00 -6.45
CA PHE A 168 -10.13 -5.81 -6.01
C PHE A 168 -10.29 -4.79 -4.88
N PHE A 169 -9.38 -4.79 -3.91
CA PHE A 169 -9.53 -3.97 -2.71
C PHE A 169 -8.68 -2.70 -2.76
N PHE A 170 -7.57 -2.73 -3.52
CA PHE A 170 -6.64 -1.62 -3.53
C PHE A 170 -7.23 -0.34 -4.09
N GLY A 171 -8.07 -0.41 -5.14
CA GLY A 171 -8.73 0.76 -5.71
C GLY A 171 -9.54 1.56 -4.70
N MET A 172 -10.17 0.90 -3.71
CA MET A 172 -10.91 1.59 -2.65
C MET A 172 -9.97 2.37 -1.71
N TYR A 173 -8.86 1.78 -1.29
CA TYR A 173 -7.88 2.45 -0.43
C TYR A 173 -7.11 3.53 -1.17
N LEU A 174 -6.81 3.32 -2.44
CA LEU A 174 -6.20 4.30 -3.33
C LEU A 174 -7.08 5.56 -3.44
N LEU A 175 -8.38 5.36 -3.64
CA LEU A 175 -9.34 6.46 -3.68
C LEU A 175 -9.44 7.16 -2.32
N GLN A 176 -9.56 6.40 -1.23
CA GLN A 176 -9.65 6.96 0.13
C GLN A 176 -8.41 7.78 0.53
N GLY A 177 -7.20 7.32 0.20
CA GLY A 177 -5.96 8.05 0.45
C GLY A 177 -5.81 9.31 -0.40
N SER A 178 -6.52 9.39 -1.54
CA SER A 178 -6.37 10.47 -2.51
C SER A 178 -7.20 11.73 -2.23
N PHE A 179 -8.32 11.62 -1.49
CA PHE A 179 -9.25 12.74 -1.32
C PHE A 179 -8.60 14.00 -0.73
N LEU A 180 -7.66 13.82 0.20
CA LEU A 180 -6.98 14.95 0.83
C LEU A 180 -6.05 15.68 -0.15
N LEU A 181 -5.34 14.95 -1.01
CA LEU A 181 -4.48 15.56 -2.03
C LEU A 181 -5.29 16.24 -3.13
N LEU A 182 -6.46 15.69 -3.49
CA LEU A 182 -7.40 16.34 -4.39
C LEU A 182 -7.95 17.65 -3.80
N LEU A 183 -8.30 17.67 -2.50
CA LEU A 183 -8.69 18.89 -1.81
C LEU A 183 -7.57 19.93 -1.82
N ILE A 184 -6.34 19.52 -1.51
CA ILE A 184 -5.20 20.44 -1.49
C ILE A 184 -4.92 20.99 -2.89
N ALA A 185 -5.00 20.15 -3.92
CA ALA A 185 -4.85 20.59 -5.31
C ALA A 185 -5.94 21.61 -5.71
N ASP A 186 -7.19 21.38 -5.29
CA ASP A 186 -8.30 22.31 -5.54
C ASP A 186 -8.09 23.67 -4.84
N LYS A 187 -7.64 23.65 -3.57
CA LYS A 187 -7.48 24.86 -2.75
C LYS A 187 -6.20 25.65 -3.05
N LEU A 188 -5.07 24.97 -3.25
CA LEU A 188 -3.77 25.61 -3.48
C LEU A 188 -3.49 25.89 -4.97
N GLN A 189 -4.14 25.16 -5.89
CA GLN A 189 -3.97 25.31 -7.34
C GLN A 189 -2.48 25.47 -7.73
N GLY A 190 -2.09 26.63 -8.26
CA GLY A 190 -0.73 26.94 -8.72
C GLY A 190 0.29 27.25 -7.61
N GLU A 191 -0.13 27.36 -6.35
CA GLU A 191 0.73 27.62 -5.19
C GLU A 191 1.10 26.34 -4.42
N ALA A 192 0.72 25.17 -4.92
CA ALA A 192 1.04 23.90 -4.29
C ALA A 192 2.54 23.61 -4.29
N SER A 193 3.05 23.05 -3.19
CA SER A 193 4.45 22.64 -3.10
C SER A 193 4.80 21.54 -4.12
N PRO A 194 6.04 21.48 -4.63
CA PRO A 194 6.44 20.47 -5.63
C PRO A 194 6.21 19.02 -5.19
N SER A 195 6.32 18.73 -3.89
CA SER A 195 6.06 17.39 -3.33
C SER A 195 4.58 17.00 -3.46
N VAL A 196 3.66 17.93 -3.21
CA VAL A 196 2.21 17.72 -3.38
C VAL A 196 1.87 17.52 -4.85
N VAL A 197 2.46 18.30 -5.76
CA VAL A 197 2.24 18.13 -7.21
C VAL A 197 2.69 16.73 -7.66
N LYS A 198 3.90 16.30 -7.28
CA LYS A 198 4.42 14.95 -7.55
C LYS A 198 3.52 13.86 -6.97
N ALA A 199 3.00 14.06 -5.76
CA ALA A 199 2.07 13.14 -5.11
C ALA A 199 0.77 13.00 -5.93
N CYS A 200 0.19 14.12 -6.37
CA CYS A 200 -0.99 14.13 -7.23
C CYS A 200 -0.76 13.40 -8.57
N GLU A 201 0.37 13.65 -9.24
CA GLU A 201 0.72 12.94 -10.48
C GLU A 201 0.82 11.43 -10.27
N THR A 202 1.39 11.00 -9.15
CA THR A 202 1.54 9.58 -8.81
C THR A 202 0.19 8.92 -8.55
N ILE A 203 -0.71 9.63 -7.87
CA ILE A 203 -2.08 9.18 -7.64
C ILE A 203 -2.86 9.04 -8.94
N VAL A 204 -2.76 10.00 -9.86
CA VAL A 204 -3.44 9.93 -11.16
C VAL A 204 -2.97 8.71 -11.95
N ARG A 205 -1.66 8.49 -12.02
CA ARG A 205 -1.07 7.33 -12.70
C ARG A 205 -1.53 6.01 -12.08
N ALA A 206 -1.58 5.92 -10.77
CA ALA A 206 -2.07 4.72 -10.09
C ALA A 206 -3.56 4.48 -10.34
N HIS A 207 -4.39 5.54 -10.37
CA HIS A 207 -5.81 5.40 -10.67
C HIS A 207 -6.04 4.94 -12.11
N GLU A 208 -5.24 5.43 -13.06
CA GLU A 208 -5.27 4.95 -14.45
C GLU A 208 -4.96 3.44 -14.53
N ALA A 209 -3.85 3.00 -13.92
CA ALA A 209 -3.49 1.59 -13.86
C ALA A 209 -4.58 0.75 -13.19
N CYS A 210 -5.10 1.22 -12.05
CA CYS A 210 -6.13 0.52 -11.29
C CYS A 210 -7.41 0.29 -12.11
N VAL A 211 -7.87 1.32 -12.84
CA VAL A 211 -9.07 1.23 -13.70
C VAL A 211 -8.88 0.23 -14.84
N VAL A 212 -7.70 0.20 -15.46
CA VAL A 212 -7.40 -0.75 -16.54
C VAL A 212 -7.40 -2.19 -16.00
N THR A 213 -6.77 -2.42 -14.86
CA THR A 213 -6.66 -3.75 -14.25
C THR A 213 -7.99 -4.28 -13.73
N LEU A 214 -8.79 -3.43 -13.07
CA LEU A 214 -10.14 -3.81 -12.65
C LEU A 214 -10.99 -4.24 -13.85
N ASN A 215 -11.00 -3.46 -14.93
CA ASN A 215 -11.77 -3.78 -16.13
C ASN A 215 -11.35 -5.09 -16.80
N THR A 216 -10.05 -5.38 -16.85
CA THR A 216 -9.51 -6.58 -17.50
C THR A 216 -9.77 -7.85 -16.67
N GLU A 217 -9.66 -7.79 -15.35
CA GLU A 217 -9.95 -8.94 -14.46
C GLU A 217 -11.43 -9.38 -14.53
N TYR A 218 -12.37 -8.43 -14.61
CA TYR A 218 -13.78 -8.75 -14.86
C TYR A 218 -13.97 -9.48 -16.19
N GLN A 219 -13.29 -9.04 -17.25
CA GLN A 219 -13.39 -9.66 -18.57
C GLN A 219 -12.73 -11.05 -18.63
N VAL A 220 -11.56 -11.22 -18.00
CA VAL A 220 -10.84 -12.51 -17.93
C VAL A 220 -11.66 -13.56 -17.17
N ARG A 221 -12.31 -13.17 -16.07
CA ARG A 221 -13.21 -14.08 -15.32
C ARG A 221 -14.43 -14.51 -16.14
N PHE A 222 -15.04 -13.59 -16.88
CA PHE A 222 -16.13 -13.93 -17.79
C PHE A 222 -15.68 -14.91 -18.87
N ALA A 223 -14.55 -14.65 -19.53
CA ALA A 223 -13.98 -15.55 -20.54
C ALA A 223 -13.63 -16.94 -19.99
N ARG A 224 -13.14 -17.01 -18.75
CA ARG A 224 -12.81 -18.28 -18.07
C ARG A 224 -14.04 -19.06 -17.61
N SER A 225 -15.15 -18.38 -17.34
CA SER A 225 -16.42 -18.98 -16.94
C SER A 225 -17.31 -19.41 -18.12
N ALA A 226 -16.98 -18.97 -19.33
CA ALA A 226 -17.67 -19.40 -20.54
C ALA A 226 -17.27 -20.85 -20.87
N PRO A 227 -18.23 -21.81 -20.95
CA PRO A 227 -17.91 -23.16 -21.37
C PRO A 227 -17.35 -23.12 -22.80
N PRO A 228 -16.41 -24.02 -23.16
CA PRO A 228 -15.94 -24.11 -24.53
C PRO A 228 -17.15 -24.41 -25.42
N VAL A 229 -17.42 -23.51 -26.36
CA VAL A 229 -18.42 -23.75 -27.40
C VAL A 229 -17.85 -24.87 -28.27
N GLY A 230 -18.29 -26.09 -27.99
CA GLY A 230 -18.01 -27.26 -28.80
C GLY A 230 -18.53 -26.99 -30.21
N HIS A 231 -17.61 -26.88 -31.16
CA HIS A 231 -17.91 -26.97 -32.57
C HIS A 231 -18.18 -28.45 -32.87
N ASP A 232 -19.42 -28.89 -32.67
CA ASP A 232 -19.89 -30.16 -33.24
C ASP A 232 -19.94 -29.98 -34.76
N SER A 233 -19.11 -30.77 -35.44
CA SER A 233 -19.08 -30.94 -36.91
C SER A 233 -19.96 -32.13 -37.31
#